data_AF-A0A1M2ZUT1-F1
#
_entry.id   AF-A0A1M2ZUT1-F1
#
_cell.length_a   1.000
_cell.length_b   1.000
_cell.length_c   1.000
_cell.angle_alpha   90.00
_cell.angle_beta   90.00
_cell.angle_gamma   90.00
#
_symmetry.space_group_name_H-M   'P 1'
#
loop_
_entity.id
_entity.type
_entity.pdbx_description
1 polymer ?
#
loop_
_entity_poly.entity_id
_entity_poly.type
_entity_poly.pdbx_seq_one_letter_code
_entity_poly.pdbx_strand_id
1 'polypeptide(L)'
;MAIDRRHAALWPELDRLGADRYRKNLEHEANRAATAAKTAPKDYAVATHQMRTLRALGRFQEALGVGKHLAADKAQIEIVGSDAFWLVNEYANDLRYQGHIDDAIVALDNVLALGVDRYPELGSLVINRSEMAIAAGHFQKAFDDLTELERKRFDHLSAYGKMWVWANQACALWGLGRDDEAKAVAGKLSSKAEDNWNAAATAAACHGDGKAIADMLIKRLRDSDARSDALGLFLVFDTQEERTPFEIAMRRTMADARGRPEVQAELAKYGRSIHYAGTTAGWSEF
;
A
#
# COMPACT_ATOMS: atom_id res chain seq x y z
N MET A 1 4.81 17.88 6.33
CA MET A 1 5.00 19.10 7.16
C MET A 1 5.09 18.78 8.65
N ALA A 2 4.08 18.16 9.27
CA ALA A 2 4.05 17.93 10.72
C ALA A 2 5.16 17.02 11.28
N ILE A 3 5.80 16.23 10.41
CA ILE A 3 6.89 15.29 10.74
C ILE A 3 8.28 15.78 10.34
N ASP A 4 8.40 16.68 9.37
CA ASP A 4 9.67 17.04 8.75
C ASP A 4 10.26 18.29 9.42
N ARG A 5 11.52 18.18 9.88
CA ARG A 5 12.22 19.21 10.66
C ARG A 5 12.50 20.48 9.86
N ARG A 6 12.49 20.42 8.52
CA ARG A 6 12.49 21.62 7.66
C ARG A 6 11.32 22.57 7.96
N HIS A 7 10.24 22.04 8.53
CA HIS A 7 9.04 22.79 8.90
C HIS A 7 8.88 22.93 10.42
N ALA A 8 9.95 22.76 11.21
CA ALA A 8 9.86 22.77 12.67
C ALA A 8 9.28 24.07 13.26
N ALA A 9 9.47 25.21 12.58
CA ALA A 9 8.88 26.49 12.97
C ALA A 9 7.33 26.46 12.98
N LEU A 10 6.70 25.59 12.20
CA LEU A 10 5.24 25.44 12.11
C LEU A 10 4.70 24.40 13.11
N TRP A 11 5.55 23.62 13.76
CA TRP A 11 5.10 22.52 14.62
C TRP A 11 4.17 22.95 15.76
N PRO A 12 4.39 24.08 16.49
CA PRO A 12 3.45 24.50 17.52
C PRO A 12 2.02 24.70 17.01
N GLU A 13 1.87 25.26 15.81
CA GLU A 13 0.55 25.43 15.20
C GLU A 13 -0.02 24.11 14.67
N LEU A 14 0.81 23.29 14.01
CA LEU A 14 0.41 21.98 13.52
C LEU A 14 0.02 21.02 14.65
N ASP A 15 0.63 21.14 15.82
CA ASP A 15 0.30 20.37 17.03
C ASP A 15 -1.04 20.85 17.61
N ARG A 16 -1.31 22.16 17.59
CA ARG A 16 -2.62 22.72 17.96
C ARG A 16 -3.73 22.26 17.01
N LEU A 17 -3.46 22.26 15.70
CA LEU A 17 -4.40 21.78 14.68
C LEU A 17 -4.59 20.26 14.74
N GLY A 18 -3.52 19.53 15.07
CA GLY A 18 -3.51 18.07 15.24
C GLY A 18 -3.79 17.62 16.67
N ALA A 19 -4.39 18.46 17.52
CA ALA A 19 -4.66 18.12 18.93
C ALA A 19 -5.58 16.88 19.08
N ASP A 20 -6.42 16.62 18.08
CA ASP A 20 -7.25 15.43 17.94
C ASP A 20 -6.63 14.37 17.01
N ARG A 21 -5.31 14.42 16.85
CA ARG A 21 -4.53 13.58 15.93
C ARG A 21 -5.05 13.64 14.49
N TYR A 22 -5.51 14.83 14.09
CA TYR A 22 -6.06 15.16 12.77
C TYR A 22 -7.42 14.53 12.44
N ARG A 23 -8.15 14.01 13.44
CA ARG A 23 -9.46 13.38 13.24
C ARG A 23 -10.47 14.32 12.57
N LYS A 24 -10.59 15.57 13.02
CA LYS A 24 -11.51 16.56 12.42
C LYS A 24 -11.22 16.82 10.95
N ASN A 25 -9.94 16.84 10.55
CA ASN A 25 -9.56 17.04 9.16
C ASN A 25 -9.99 15.84 8.29
N LEU A 26 -9.81 14.62 8.80
CA LEU A 26 -10.29 13.41 8.13
C LEU A 26 -11.82 13.41 7.98
N GLU A 27 -12.57 13.73 9.04
CA GLU A 27 -14.03 13.81 9.01
C GLU A 27 -14.51 14.91 8.05
N HIS A 28 -13.82 16.06 8.02
CA HIS A 28 -14.14 17.13 7.08
C HIS A 28 -13.99 16.66 5.63
N GLU A 29 -12.89 15.97 5.31
CA GLU A 29 -12.66 15.47 3.95
C GLU A 29 -13.65 14.36 3.57
N ALA A 30 -13.98 13.44 4.48
CA ALA A 30 -15.01 12.42 4.24
C ALA A 30 -16.40 13.05 3.97
N ASN A 31 -16.75 14.12 4.68
CA ASN A 31 -17.99 14.85 4.46
C ASN A 31 -18.02 15.57 3.09
N ARG A 32 -16.89 16.14 2.67
CA ARG A 32 -16.75 16.75 1.34
C ARG A 32 -16.90 15.69 0.24
N ALA A 33 -16.22 14.55 0.37
CA ALA A 33 -16.30 13.45 -0.58
C ALA A 33 -17.73 12.88 -0.67
N ALA A 34 -18.42 12.71 0.46
CA ALA A 34 -19.81 12.27 0.49
C ALA A 34 -20.77 13.28 -0.20
N THR A 35 -20.48 14.58 -0.10
CA THR A 35 -21.27 15.62 -0.78
C THR A 35 -21.08 15.54 -2.30
N ALA A 36 -19.84 15.38 -2.76
CA ALA A 36 -19.55 15.20 -4.19
C ALA A 36 -20.22 13.94 -4.75
N ALA A 37 -20.16 12.82 -4.02
CA ALA A 37 -20.77 11.56 -4.44
C ALA A 37 -22.30 11.64 -4.58
N LYS A 38 -22.98 12.44 -3.74
CA LYS A 38 -24.43 12.71 -3.91
C LYS A 38 -24.75 13.42 -5.22
N THR A 39 -23.85 14.30 -5.69
CA THR A 39 -24.03 15.04 -6.95
C THR A 39 -23.66 14.22 -8.19
N ALA A 40 -22.82 13.20 -8.04
CA ALA A 40 -22.34 12.36 -9.13
C ALA A 40 -22.31 10.87 -8.74
N PRO A 41 -23.46 10.24 -8.44
CA PRO A 41 -23.51 8.91 -7.81
C PRO A 41 -23.07 7.75 -8.72
N LYS A 42 -22.85 7.99 -10.02
CA LYS A 42 -22.34 7.01 -10.99
C LYS A 42 -20.92 7.31 -11.45
N ASP A 43 -20.30 8.35 -10.91
CA ASP A 43 -18.92 8.69 -11.21
C ASP A 43 -17.98 7.83 -10.35
N TYR A 44 -17.24 6.94 -11.02
CA TYR A 44 -16.35 5.98 -10.37
C TYR A 44 -15.18 6.67 -9.66
N ALA A 45 -14.67 7.79 -10.16
CA ALA A 45 -13.58 8.52 -9.52
C ALA A 45 -14.08 9.22 -8.24
N VAL A 46 -15.28 9.79 -8.27
CA VAL A 46 -15.91 10.40 -7.08
C VAL A 46 -16.22 9.35 -6.02
N ALA A 47 -16.78 8.20 -6.42
CA ALA A 47 -17.04 7.09 -5.50
C ALA A 47 -15.73 6.54 -4.89
N THR A 48 -14.69 6.36 -5.70
CA THR A 48 -13.33 5.97 -5.26
C THR A 48 -12.79 6.94 -4.20
N HIS A 49 -12.92 8.26 -4.40
CA HIS A 49 -12.49 9.26 -3.42
C HIS A 49 -13.27 9.14 -2.11
N GLN A 50 -14.59 8.95 -2.17
CA GLN A 50 -15.40 8.74 -0.97
C GLN A 50 -14.99 7.46 -0.23
N MET A 51 -14.75 6.35 -0.93
CA MET A 51 -14.28 5.10 -0.32
C MET A 51 -12.95 5.30 0.40
N ARG A 52 -11.97 5.94 -0.24
CA ARG A 52 -10.65 6.21 0.35
C ARG A 52 -10.73 7.08 1.60
N THR A 53 -11.57 8.11 1.61
CA THR A 53 -11.72 9.00 2.77
C THR A 53 -12.44 8.33 3.94
N LEU A 54 -13.43 7.48 3.67
CA LEU A 54 -14.06 6.63 4.69
C LEU A 54 -13.08 5.58 5.25
N ARG A 55 -12.31 4.94 4.37
CA ARG A 55 -11.26 4.00 4.76
C ARG A 55 -10.22 4.65 5.65
N ALA A 56 -9.78 5.87 5.32
CA ALA A 56 -8.83 6.63 6.13
C ALA A 56 -9.31 6.84 7.58
N LEU A 57 -10.62 6.81 7.82
CA LEU A 57 -11.25 6.91 9.16
C LEU A 57 -11.49 5.55 9.84
N GLY A 58 -11.17 4.43 9.19
CA GLY A 58 -11.53 3.08 9.62
C GLY A 58 -12.98 2.68 9.34
N ARG A 59 -13.73 3.48 8.56
CA ARG A 59 -15.15 3.26 8.27
C ARG A 59 -15.32 2.32 7.07
N PHE A 60 -14.68 1.14 7.15
CA PHE A 60 -14.57 0.19 6.05
C PHE A 60 -15.93 -0.31 5.54
N GLN A 61 -16.87 -0.60 6.44
CA GLN A 61 -18.22 -1.04 6.05
C GLN A 61 -18.98 0.02 5.27
N GLU A 62 -18.82 1.30 5.63
CA GLU A 62 -19.43 2.40 4.88
C GLU A 62 -18.76 2.58 3.52
N ALA A 63 -17.43 2.44 3.45
CA ALA A 63 -16.69 2.45 2.17
C ALA A 63 -17.17 1.33 1.23
N LEU A 64 -17.35 0.10 1.73
CA LEU A 64 -17.93 -1.00 0.96
C LEU A 64 -19.34 -0.67 0.48
N GLY A 65 -20.16 -0.02 1.32
CA GLY A 65 -21.50 0.42 0.96
C GLY A 65 -21.53 1.35 -0.25
N VAL A 66 -20.54 2.24 -0.38
CA VAL A 66 -20.39 3.15 -1.54
C VAL A 66 -20.08 2.38 -2.82
N GLY A 67 -19.08 1.48 -2.77
CA GLY A 67 -18.56 0.81 -3.97
C GLY A 67 -19.37 -0.41 -4.43
N LYS A 68 -20.19 -1.02 -3.56
CA LYS A 68 -20.77 -2.36 -3.78
C LYS A 68 -21.48 -2.54 -5.11
N HIS A 69 -22.37 -1.60 -5.47
CA HIS A 69 -23.13 -1.71 -6.73
C HIS A 69 -22.25 -1.45 -7.96
N LEU A 70 -21.31 -0.50 -7.86
CA LEU A 70 -20.39 -0.16 -8.95
C LEU A 70 -19.39 -1.30 -9.21
N ALA A 71 -18.87 -1.92 -8.15
CA ALA A 71 -17.93 -3.03 -8.24
C ALA A 71 -18.58 -4.35 -8.74
N ALA A 72 -19.91 -4.46 -8.71
CA ALA A 72 -20.63 -5.64 -9.18
C ALA A 72 -21.05 -5.56 -10.67
N ASP A 73 -21.09 -4.36 -11.26
CA ASP A 73 -21.56 -4.15 -12.64
C ASP A 73 -20.42 -4.34 -13.65
N LYS A 74 -20.13 -5.61 -13.96
CA LYS A 74 -19.03 -5.98 -14.89
C LYS A 74 -19.11 -5.27 -16.24
N ALA A 75 -20.31 -5.12 -16.78
CA ALA A 75 -20.50 -4.48 -18.08
C ALA A 75 -20.11 -2.99 -18.02
N GLN A 76 -20.54 -2.29 -16.97
CA GLN A 76 -20.14 -0.89 -16.78
C GLN A 76 -18.67 -0.74 -16.44
N ILE A 77 -18.08 -1.67 -15.67
CA ILE A 77 -16.66 -1.65 -15.38
C ILE A 77 -15.82 -1.68 -16.66
N GLU A 78 -16.15 -2.56 -17.60
CA GLU A 78 -15.44 -2.64 -18.89
C GLU A 78 -15.66 -1.39 -19.75
N ILE A 79 -16.88 -0.82 -19.76
CA ILE A 79 -17.20 0.40 -20.51
C ILE A 79 -16.45 1.62 -19.97
N VAL A 80 -16.38 1.78 -18.65
CA VAL A 80 -15.72 2.91 -17.99
C VAL A 80 -14.19 2.75 -18.02
N GLY A 81 -13.69 1.51 -17.95
CA GLY A 81 -12.27 1.22 -18.02
C GLY A 81 -11.52 1.59 -16.74
N SER A 82 -10.40 2.31 -16.89
CA SER A 82 -9.41 2.56 -15.82
C SER A 82 -10.02 3.03 -14.50
N ASP A 83 -10.92 4.02 -14.51
CA ASP A 83 -11.52 4.53 -13.26
C ASP A 83 -12.34 3.46 -12.54
N ALA A 84 -13.02 2.58 -13.28
CA ALA A 84 -13.76 1.48 -12.70
C ALA A 84 -12.86 0.34 -12.23
N PHE A 85 -11.75 0.07 -12.94
CA PHE A 85 -10.75 -0.90 -12.48
C PHE A 85 -10.17 -0.48 -11.12
N TRP A 86 -9.83 0.81 -10.97
CA TRP A 86 -9.33 1.35 -9.71
C TRP A 86 -10.38 1.37 -8.61
N LEU A 87 -11.66 1.64 -8.92
CA LEU A 87 -12.73 1.51 -7.94
C LEU A 87 -12.83 0.07 -7.39
N VAL A 88 -12.73 -0.94 -8.25
CA VAL A 88 -12.75 -2.34 -7.80
C VAL A 88 -11.53 -2.65 -6.94
N ASN A 89 -10.36 -2.10 -7.27
CA ASN A 89 -9.18 -2.19 -6.41
C ASN A 89 -9.40 -1.55 -5.03
N GLU A 90 -10.05 -0.39 -4.96
CA GLU A 90 -10.42 0.22 -3.67
C GLU A 90 -11.41 -0.66 -2.89
N TYR A 91 -12.41 -1.22 -3.57
CA TYR A 91 -13.37 -2.14 -2.97
C TYR A 91 -12.70 -3.39 -2.39
N ALA A 92 -11.77 -3.99 -3.13
CA ALA A 92 -10.97 -5.11 -2.66
C ALA A 92 -10.11 -4.74 -1.44
N ASN A 93 -9.51 -3.56 -1.41
CA ASN A 93 -8.77 -3.11 -0.23
C ASN A 93 -9.68 -2.98 1.00
N ASP A 94 -10.87 -2.40 0.84
CA ASP A 94 -11.85 -2.27 1.93
C ASP A 94 -12.34 -3.64 2.45
N LEU A 95 -12.43 -4.66 1.60
CA LEU A 95 -12.69 -6.06 1.99
C LEU A 95 -11.52 -6.63 2.80
N ARG A 96 -10.29 -6.46 2.30
CA ARG A 96 -9.06 -6.96 2.95
C ARG A 96 -8.85 -6.34 4.33
N TYR A 97 -9.09 -5.04 4.51
CA TYR A 97 -8.98 -4.37 5.82
C TYR A 97 -9.99 -4.86 6.86
N GLN A 98 -11.02 -5.59 6.44
CA GLN A 98 -12.00 -6.24 7.32
C GLN A 98 -11.78 -7.75 7.47
N GLY A 99 -10.65 -8.27 6.99
CA GLY A 99 -10.32 -9.69 7.06
C GLY A 99 -10.98 -10.55 5.99
N HIS A 100 -11.73 -9.95 5.05
CA HIS A 100 -12.35 -10.66 3.92
C HIS A 100 -11.40 -10.76 2.73
N ILE A 101 -10.19 -11.30 2.95
CA ILE A 101 -9.12 -11.29 1.94
C ILE A 101 -9.43 -12.15 0.72
N ASP A 102 -10.13 -13.28 0.89
CA ASP A 102 -10.53 -14.13 -0.23
C ASP A 102 -11.56 -13.41 -1.13
N ASP A 103 -12.53 -12.71 -0.53
CA ASP A 103 -13.50 -11.91 -1.29
C ASP A 103 -12.81 -10.74 -2.03
N ALA A 104 -11.77 -10.16 -1.42
CA ALA A 104 -10.96 -9.12 -2.06
C ALA A 104 -10.25 -9.65 -3.31
N ILE A 105 -9.66 -10.86 -3.22
CA ILE A 105 -9.01 -11.53 -4.36
C ILE A 105 -10.04 -11.82 -5.45
N VAL A 106 -11.23 -12.31 -5.09
CA VAL A 106 -12.33 -12.59 -6.05
C VAL A 106 -12.78 -11.30 -6.77
N ALA A 107 -12.87 -10.17 -6.05
CA ALA A 107 -13.22 -8.89 -6.66
C ALA A 107 -12.20 -8.47 -7.73
N LEU A 108 -10.90 -8.62 -7.46
CA LEU A 108 -9.85 -8.34 -8.44
C LEU A 108 -9.83 -9.35 -9.59
N ASP A 109 -10.04 -10.64 -9.31
CA ASP A 109 -10.10 -11.68 -10.34
C ASP A 109 -11.22 -11.42 -11.36
N ASN A 110 -12.35 -10.88 -10.91
CA ASN A 110 -13.44 -10.50 -11.81
C ASN A 110 -13.05 -9.45 -12.85
N VAL A 111 -12.18 -8.51 -12.50
CA VAL A 111 -11.67 -7.47 -13.42
C VAL A 111 -10.52 -8.03 -14.26
N LEU A 112 -9.62 -8.80 -13.66
CA LEU A 112 -8.50 -9.43 -14.35
C LEU A 112 -8.96 -10.42 -15.44
N ALA A 113 -10.16 -10.99 -15.31
CA ALA A 113 -10.80 -11.81 -16.34
C ALA A 113 -11.04 -11.08 -17.67
N LEU A 114 -11.01 -9.74 -17.70
CA LEU A 114 -11.06 -8.95 -18.93
C LEU A 114 -9.77 -9.10 -19.78
N GLY A 115 -8.68 -9.51 -19.14
CA GLY A 115 -7.41 -9.85 -19.78
C GLY A 115 -6.44 -8.68 -19.88
N VAL A 116 -5.24 -8.86 -19.30
CA VAL A 116 -4.12 -7.89 -19.36
C VAL A 116 -3.63 -7.66 -20.80
N ASP A 117 -3.86 -8.62 -21.69
CA ASP A 117 -3.53 -8.49 -23.12
C ASP A 117 -4.41 -7.45 -23.83
N ARG A 118 -5.67 -7.33 -23.40
CA ARG A 118 -6.63 -6.37 -23.93
C ARG A 118 -6.52 -5.02 -23.21
N TYR A 119 -6.20 -5.06 -21.91
CA TYR A 119 -6.10 -3.89 -21.04
C TYR A 119 -4.77 -3.92 -20.27
N PRO A 120 -3.66 -3.41 -20.85
CA PRO A 120 -2.32 -3.47 -20.24
C PRO A 120 -2.23 -2.83 -18.85
N GLU A 121 -3.06 -1.82 -18.56
CA GLU A 121 -3.17 -1.17 -17.26
C GLU A 121 -3.57 -2.12 -16.12
N LEU A 122 -4.20 -3.25 -16.45
CA LEU A 122 -4.50 -4.31 -15.49
C LEU A 122 -3.25 -5.00 -14.93
N GLY A 123 -2.06 -4.77 -15.51
CA GLY A 123 -0.79 -5.25 -14.95
C GLY A 123 -0.58 -4.80 -13.50
N SER A 124 -0.98 -3.57 -13.16
CA SER A 124 -0.96 -3.09 -11.77
C SER A 124 -1.92 -3.85 -10.86
N LEU A 125 -3.07 -4.28 -11.38
CA LEU A 125 -4.04 -5.06 -10.62
C LEU A 125 -3.56 -6.50 -10.40
N VAL A 126 -2.79 -7.08 -11.32
CA VAL A 126 -2.13 -8.38 -11.09
C VAL A 126 -1.15 -8.28 -9.92
N ILE A 127 -0.39 -7.19 -9.83
CA ILE A 127 0.54 -6.93 -8.72
C ILE A 127 -0.25 -6.83 -7.40
N ASN A 128 -1.22 -5.93 -7.32
CA ASN A 128 -2.02 -5.70 -6.10
C ASN A 128 -2.75 -6.98 -5.64
N ARG A 129 -3.32 -7.74 -6.59
CA ARG A 129 -3.98 -9.01 -6.31
C ARG A 129 -2.99 -10.05 -5.79
N SER A 130 -1.78 -10.10 -6.36
CA SER A 130 -0.73 -11.02 -5.91
C SER A 130 -0.25 -10.70 -4.49
N GLU A 131 -0.21 -9.43 -4.09
CA GLU A 131 0.07 -9.02 -2.71
C GLU A 131 -0.97 -9.59 -1.74
N MET A 132 -2.26 -9.47 -2.08
CA MET A 132 -3.33 -10.06 -1.28
C MET A 132 -3.23 -11.59 -1.23
N ALA A 133 -2.90 -12.23 -2.35
CA ALA A 133 -2.69 -13.67 -2.40
C ALA A 133 -1.51 -14.12 -1.52
N ILE A 134 -0.39 -13.38 -1.52
CA ILE A 134 0.76 -13.64 -0.63
C ILE A 134 0.34 -13.47 0.84
N ALA A 135 -0.38 -12.39 1.17
CA ALA A 135 -0.86 -12.16 2.53
C ALA A 135 -1.82 -13.28 3.00
N ALA A 136 -2.60 -13.87 2.11
CA ALA A 136 -3.47 -15.03 2.36
C ALA A 136 -2.72 -16.38 2.40
N GLY A 137 -1.41 -16.41 2.11
CA GLY A 137 -0.62 -17.64 2.07
C GLY A 137 -0.71 -18.41 0.74
N HIS A 138 -1.35 -17.84 -0.29
CA HIS A 138 -1.44 -18.40 -1.64
C HIS A 138 -0.15 -18.14 -2.45
N PHE A 139 1.01 -18.48 -1.87
CA PHE A 139 2.32 -18.10 -2.39
C PHE A 139 2.61 -18.66 -3.79
N GLN A 140 2.33 -19.95 -4.04
CA GLN A 140 2.59 -20.57 -5.34
C GLN A 140 1.84 -19.85 -6.46
N LYS A 141 0.54 -19.59 -6.24
CA LYS A 141 -0.30 -18.91 -7.21
C LYS A 141 0.19 -17.48 -7.49
N ALA A 142 0.52 -16.73 -6.44
CA ALA A 142 1.06 -15.38 -6.62
C ALA A 142 2.38 -15.39 -7.41
N PHE A 143 3.28 -16.35 -7.10
CA PHE A 143 4.53 -16.50 -7.83
C PHE A 143 4.30 -16.81 -9.32
N ASP A 144 3.39 -17.73 -9.63
CA ASP A 144 3.07 -18.11 -11.01
C ASP A 144 2.47 -16.93 -11.79
N ASP A 145 1.48 -16.24 -11.21
CA ASP A 145 0.82 -15.08 -11.82
C ASP A 145 1.84 -13.95 -12.12
N LEU A 146 2.76 -13.66 -11.18
CA LEU A 146 3.80 -12.64 -11.34
C LEU A 146 4.89 -13.05 -12.34
N THR A 147 5.25 -14.33 -12.38
CA THR A 147 6.21 -14.87 -13.36
C THR A 147 5.63 -14.79 -14.77
N GLU A 148 4.34 -15.05 -14.94
CA GLU A 148 3.67 -14.86 -16.21
C GLU A 148 3.63 -13.38 -16.63
N LEU A 149 3.33 -12.48 -15.69
CA LEU A 149 3.38 -11.03 -15.94
C LEU A 149 4.79 -10.58 -16.36
N GLU A 150 5.83 -11.01 -15.64
CA GLU A 150 7.24 -10.73 -15.97
C GLU A 150 7.59 -11.29 -17.36
N ARG A 151 7.11 -12.48 -17.70
CA ARG A 151 7.43 -13.08 -19.01
C ARG A 151 6.73 -12.40 -20.18
N LYS A 152 5.47 -11.99 -20.01
CA LYS A 152 4.62 -11.52 -21.13
C LYS A 152 4.54 -10.00 -21.27
N ARG A 153 4.64 -9.26 -20.16
CA ARG A 153 4.22 -7.85 -20.10
C ARG A 153 5.17 -6.95 -19.33
N PHE A 154 6.34 -7.44 -18.92
CA PHE A 154 7.28 -6.66 -18.12
C PHE A 154 7.71 -5.35 -18.77
N ASP A 155 7.87 -5.31 -20.09
CA ASP A 155 8.24 -4.10 -20.82
C ASP A 155 7.16 -3.01 -20.81
N HIS A 156 5.91 -3.38 -20.49
CA HIS A 156 4.81 -2.43 -20.30
C HIS A 156 4.75 -1.86 -18.88
N LEU A 157 5.53 -2.40 -17.95
CA LEU A 157 5.62 -1.90 -16.57
C LEU A 157 6.68 -0.80 -16.46
N SER A 158 6.36 0.23 -15.67
CA SER A 158 7.34 1.22 -15.23
C SER A 158 8.43 0.57 -14.37
N ALA A 159 9.59 1.24 -14.21
CA ALA A 159 10.63 0.78 -13.28
C ALA A 159 10.06 0.53 -11.87
N TYR A 160 9.19 1.43 -11.42
CA TYR A 160 8.46 1.29 -10.16
C TYR A 160 7.62 0.00 -10.07
N GLY A 161 6.84 -0.31 -11.11
CA GLY A 161 6.01 -1.53 -11.17
C GLY A 161 6.83 -2.81 -11.26
N LYS A 162 7.94 -2.79 -12.01
CA LYS A 162 8.90 -3.90 -12.11
C LYS A 162 9.47 -4.29 -10.73
N MET A 163 9.75 -3.31 -9.89
CA MET A 163 10.22 -3.54 -8.52
C MET A 163 9.16 -4.24 -7.67
N TRP A 164 7.89 -3.88 -7.79
CA TRP A 164 6.82 -4.59 -7.07
C TRP A 164 6.64 -6.04 -7.53
N VAL A 165 6.81 -6.33 -8.83
CA VAL A 165 6.82 -7.71 -9.34
C VAL A 165 7.91 -8.53 -8.65
N TRP A 166 9.14 -8.04 -8.63
CA TRP A 166 10.25 -8.74 -8.00
C TRP A 166 10.11 -8.85 -6.48
N ALA A 167 9.62 -7.82 -5.80
CA ALA A 167 9.38 -7.88 -4.36
C ALA A 167 8.36 -8.97 -4.00
N ASN A 168 7.25 -9.01 -4.73
CA ASN A 168 6.19 -9.99 -4.48
C ASN A 168 6.62 -11.41 -4.90
N GLN A 169 7.41 -11.57 -5.97
CA GLN A 169 8.04 -12.86 -6.29
C GLN A 169 8.97 -13.35 -5.18
N ALA A 170 9.83 -12.48 -4.63
CA ALA A 170 10.72 -12.85 -3.53
C ALA A 170 9.93 -13.24 -2.28
N CYS A 171 8.91 -12.47 -1.90
CA CYS A 171 7.99 -12.79 -0.80
C CYS A 171 7.31 -14.15 -0.99
N ALA A 172 6.79 -14.43 -2.19
CA ALA A 172 6.16 -15.71 -2.50
C ALA A 172 7.17 -16.87 -2.42
N LEU A 173 8.40 -16.69 -2.92
CA LEU A 173 9.44 -17.72 -2.86
C LEU A 173 9.88 -18.02 -1.42
N TRP A 174 10.05 -17.02 -0.56
CA TRP A 174 10.31 -17.25 0.87
C TRP A 174 9.13 -17.97 1.55
N GLY A 175 7.88 -17.58 1.23
CA GLY A 175 6.69 -18.29 1.72
C GLY A 175 6.62 -19.76 1.29
N LEU A 176 7.25 -20.13 0.18
CA LEU A 176 7.39 -21.50 -0.31
C LEU A 176 8.63 -22.24 0.22
N GLY A 177 9.49 -21.57 1.01
CA GLY A 177 10.77 -22.14 1.46
C GLY A 177 11.84 -22.24 0.37
N ARG A 178 11.70 -21.51 -0.74
CA ARG A 178 12.64 -21.50 -1.88
C ARG A 178 13.68 -20.38 -1.72
N ASP A 179 14.45 -20.44 -0.64
CA ASP A 179 15.31 -19.34 -0.16
C ASP A 179 16.35 -18.85 -1.17
N ASP A 180 17.02 -19.75 -1.89
CA ASP A 180 18.08 -19.37 -2.83
C ASP A 180 17.53 -18.65 -4.06
N GLU A 181 16.36 -19.08 -4.53
CA GLU A 181 15.64 -18.41 -5.62
C GLU A 181 15.13 -17.04 -5.16
N ALA A 182 14.59 -16.97 -3.93
CA ALA A 182 14.13 -15.71 -3.35
C ALA A 182 15.27 -14.69 -3.23
N LYS A 183 16.46 -15.12 -2.77
CA LYS A 183 17.67 -14.28 -2.70
C LYS A 183 18.09 -13.78 -4.08
N ALA A 184 18.03 -14.63 -5.10
CA ALA A 184 18.37 -14.23 -6.47
C ALA A 184 17.43 -13.14 -7.00
N VAL A 185 16.12 -13.27 -6.75
CA VAL A 185 15.13 -12.24 -7.11
C VAL A 185 15.33 -10.97 -6.29
N ALA A 186 15.51 -11.09 -4.97
CA ALA A 186 15.73 -9.96 -4.07
C ALA A 186 17.01 -9.17 -4.41
N GLY A 187 18.04 -9.84 -4.91
CA GLY A 187 19.27 -9.20 -5.40
C GLY A 187 19.01 -8.21 -6.55
N LYS A 188 17.99 -8.45 -7.38
CA LYS A 188 17.56 -7.50 -8.43
C LYS A 188 17.11 -6.17 -7.81
N LEU A 189 16.36 -6.24 -6.70
CA LEU A 189 15.83 -5.07 -5.99
C LEU A 189 16.93 -4.25 -5.32
N SER A 190 17.83 -4.91 -4.59
CA SER A 190 18.85 -4.22 -3.79
C SER A 190 19.80 -3.36 -4.65
N SER A 191 19.99 -3.74 -5.91
CA SER A 191 20.85 -2.99 -6.85
C SER A 191 20.22 -1.69 -7.38
N LYS A 192 18.91 -1.51 -7.18
CA LYS A 192 18.12 -0.38 -7.71
C LYS A 192 17.03 0.05 -6.73
N ALA A 193 17.32 0.00 -5.43
CA ALA A 193 16.31 0.26 -4.40
C ALA A 193 15.68 1.65 -4.53
N GLU A 194 16.39 2.62 -5.11
CA GLU A 194 15.88 3.96 -5.44
C GLU A 194 14.76 4.00 -6.49
N ASP A 195 14.65 3.00 -7.37
CA ASP A 195 13.54 2.90 -8.32
C ASP A 195 12.20 2.69 -7.60
N ASN A 196 12.24 2.04 -6.43
CA ASN A 196 11.10 1.84 -5.54
C ASN A 196 11.54 1.34 -4.15
N TRP A 197 11.75 2.27 -3.22
CA TRP A 197 12.20 1.94 -1.87
C TRP A 197 11.23 1.03 -1.12
N ASN A 198 9.93 1.21 -1.36
CA ASN A 198 8.90 0.49 -0.63
C ASN A 198 8.85 -0.99 -1.05
N ALA A 199 9.05 -1.28 -2.33
CA ALA A 199 9.17 -2.65 -2.82
C ALA A 199 10.42 -3.35 -2.25
N ALA A 200 11.56 -2.65 -2.22
CA ALA A 200 12.79 -3.20 -1.63
C ALA A 200 12.63 -3.49 -0.13
N ALA A 201 12.00 -2.57 0.63
CA ALA A 201 11.70 -2.75 2.05
C ALA A 201 10.66 -3.86 2.29
N THR A 202 9.67 -4.01 1.41
CA THR A 202 8.69 -5.10 1.46
C THR A 202 9.38 -6.45 1.34
N ALA A 203 10.27 -6.63 0.35
CA ALA A 203 11.04 -7.86 0.20
C ALA A 203 11.91 -8.16 1.43
N ALA A 204 12.63 -7.15 1.95
CA ALA A 204 13.41 -7.30 3.17
C ALA A 204 12.52 -7.69 4.38
N ALA A 205 11.33 -7.12 4.49
CA ALA A 205 10.38 -7.44 5.55
C ALA A 205 9.84 -8.87 5.45
N CYS A 206 9.55 -9.36 4.25
CA CYS A 206 9.16 -10.76 4.00
C CYS A 206 10.24 -11.76 4.43
N HIS A 207 11.51 -11.42 4.22
CA HIS A 207 12.64 -12.25 4.67
C HIS A 207 12.91 -12.16 6.18
N GLY A 208 12.39 -11.12 6.86
CA GLY A 208 12.75 -10.82 8.24
C GLY A 208 14.07 -10.05 8.38
N ASP A 209 14.57 -9.43 7.30
CA ASP A 209 15.84 -8.68 7.31
C ASP A 209 15.65 -7.25 7.83
N GLY A 210 15.48 -7.14 9.16
CA GLY A 210 15.35 -5.85 9.83
C GLY A 210 16.63 -4.99 9.74
N LYS A 211 17.79 -5.57 9.41
CA LYS A 211 19.01 -4.79 9.20
C LYS A 211 18.98 -4.07 7.85
N ALA A 212 18.64 -4.78 6.77
CA ALA A 212 18.53 -4.17 5.45
C ALA A 212 17.50 -3.03 5.44
N ILE A 213 16.36 -3.21 6.12
CA ILE A 213 15.34 -2.16 6.29
C ILE A 213 15.94 -0.95 7.02
N ALA A 214 16.65 -1.15 8.13
CA ALA A 214 17.26 -0.07 8.89
C ALA A 214 18.29 0.72 8.07
N ASP A 215 19.13 0.02 7.31
CA ASP A 215 20.11 0.64 6.42
C ASP A 215 19.41 1.48 5.33
N MET A 216 18.32 0.97 4.74
CA MET A 216 17.48 1.72 3.79
C MET A 216 16.83 2.96 4.42
N LEU A 217 16.26 2.84 5.62
CA LEU A 217 15.65 3.97 6.33
C LEU A 217 16.67 5.08 6.58
N ILE A 218 17.87 4.74 7.07
CA ILE A 218 18.95 5.71 7.29
C ILE A 218 19.36 6.38 5.97
N LYS A 219 19.51 5.61 4.89
CA LYS A 219 19.83 6.15 3.57
C LYS A 219 18.75 7.12 3.09
N ARG A 220 17.47 6.74 3.15
CA ARG A 220 16.35 7.57 2.70
C ARG A 220 16.18 8.83 3.56
N LEU A 221 16.41 8.77 4.87
CA LEU A 221 16.33 9.95 5.75
C LEU A 221 17.42 10.99 5.40
N ARG A 222 18.60 10.54 4.97
CA ARG A 222 19.71 11.42 4.57
C ARG A 222 19.46 12.06 3.20
N ASP A 223 18.87 11.32 2.28
CA ASP A 223 18.52 11.78 0.93
C ASP A 223 17.35 12.77 0.94
N SER A 224 17.53 14.00 0.42
CA SER A 224 16.47 15.01 0.41
C SER A 224 15.22 14.59 -0.37
N ASP A 225 15.39 13.78 -1.39
CA ASP A 225 14.33 13.44 -2.35
C ASP A 225 13.50 12.26 -1.82
N ALA A 226 14.14 11.33 -1.11
CA ALA A 226 13.48 10.19 -0.48
C ALA A 226 13.01 10.44 0.97
N ARG A 227 13.49 11.50 1.62
CA ARG A 227 13.26 11.76 3.06
C ARG A 227 11.78 11.91 3.41
N SER A 228 11.00 12.63 2.62
CA SER A 228 9.58 12.88 2.94
C SER A 228 8.81 11.58 3.07
N ASP A 229 9.01 10.65 2.13
CA ASP A 229 8.35 9.35 2.13
C ASP A 229 8.85 8.47 3.28
N ALA A 230 10.16 8.48 3.55
CA ALA A 230 10.73 7.75 4.68
C ALA A 230 10.24 8.26 6.04
N LEU A 231 10.04 9.58 6.20
CA LEU A 231 9.44 10.14 7.41
C LEU A 231 7.99 9.66 7.60
N GLY A 232 7.23 9.46 6.52
CA GLY A 232 5.89 8.90 6.57
C GLY A 232 5.84 7.51 7.20
N LEU A 233 6.92 6.73 7.08
CA LEU A 233 7.03 5.41 7.72
C LEU A 233 7.14 5.47 9.25
N PHE A 234 7.34 6.65 9.85
CA PHE A 234 7.39 6.83 11.31
C PHE A 234 6.07 7.35 11.89
N LEU A 235 5.03 7.46 11.07
CA LEU A 235 3.68 7.72 11.58
C LEU A 235 3.19 6.56 12.46
N VAL A 236 2.47 6.92 13.51
CA VAL A 236 1.78 5.99 14.40
C VAL A 236 0.28 6.13 14.15
N PHE A 237 -0.36 5.04 13.76
CA PHE A 237 -1.78 5.02 13.44
C PHE A 237 -2.58 4.44 14.60
N ASP A 238 -3.67 5.10 14.95
CA ASP A 238 -4.51 4.68 16.09
C ASP A 238 -5.61 3.70 15.67
N THR A 239 -6.02 3.74 14.40
CA THR A 239 -7.10 2.89 13.90
C THR A 239 -6.59 1.48 13.62
N GLN A 240 -7.24 0.51 14.24
CA GLN A 240 -6.94 -0.91 14.00
C GLN A 240 -7.50 -1.38 12.66
N GLU A 241 -6.79 -2.33 12.07
CA GLU A 241 -7.10 -2.94 10.79
C GLU A 241 -6.95 -4.45 10.96
N GLU A 242 -7.80 -5.24 10.32
CA GLU A 242 -7.60 -6.68 10.27
C GLU A 242 -6.36 -6.98 9.43
N ARG A 243 -5.54 -7.91 9.92
CA ARG A 243 -4.27 -8.29 9.30
C ARG A 243 -4.06 -9.78 9.37
N THR A 244 -3.47 -10.35 8.33
CA THR A 244 -3.11 -11.78 8.33
C THR A 244 -1.87 -12.02 9.21
N PRO A 245 -1.62 -13.27 9.65
CA PRO A 245 -0.39 -13.59 10.37
C PRO A 245 0.89 -13.22 9.61
N PHE A 246 0.87 -13.34 8.28
CA PHE A 246 1.98 -12.97 7.42
C PHE A 246 2.25 -11.46 7.47
N GLU A 247 1.21 -10.64 7.34
CA GLU A 247 1.33 -9.18 7.42
C GLU A 247 1.81 -8.71 8.81
N ILE A 248 1.33 -9.36 9.87
CA ILE A 248 1.78 -9.09 11.25
C ILE A 248 3.29 -9.35 11.38
N ALA A 249 3.79 -10.46 10.81
CA ALA A 249 5.21 -10.78 10.85
C ALA A 249 6.06 -9.72 10.12
N MET A 250 5.67 -9.33 8.90
CA MET A 250 6.38 -8.29 8.15
C MET A 250 6.40 -6.95 8.89
N ARG A 251 5.27 -6.56 9.49
CA ARG A 251 5.16 -5.33 10.28
C ARG A 251 6.04 -5.34 11.52
N ARG A 252 6.19 -6.50 12.16
CA ARG A 252 7.10 -6.65 13.29
C ARG A 252 8.54 -6.38 12.84
N THR A 253 8.97 -6.97 11.72
CA THR A 253 10.30 -6.71 11.14
C THR A 253 10.52 -5.21 10.88
N MET A 254 9.52 -4.53 10.30
CA MET A 254 9.58 -3.08 10.05
C MET A 254 9.58 -2.25 11.34
N ALA A 255 8.78 -2.63 12.35
CA ALA A 255 8.75 -1.97 13.65
C ALA A 255 10.09 -2.11 14.38
N ASP A 256 10.67 -3.31 14.38
CA ASP A 256 11.97 -3.59 14.99
C ASP A 256 13.08 -2.78 14.29
N ALA A 257 13.05 -2.71 12.95
CA ALA A 257 13.99 -1.88 12.18
C ALA A 257 13.86 -0.39 12.51
N ARG A 258 12.63 0.15 12.56
CA ARG A 258 12.38 1.54 12.96
C ARG A 258 12.85 1.81 14.39
N GLY A 259 12.68 0.86 15.31
CA GLY A 259 13.01 0.99 16.73
C GLY A 259 14.51 0.96 17.05
N ARG A 260 15.37 0.61 16.07
CA ARG A 260 16.83 0.56 16.28
C ARG A 260 17.39 1.93 16.68
N PRO A 261 18.34 1.99 17.65
CA PRO A 261 18.93 3.25 18.10
C PRO A 261 19.53 4.10 16.98
N GLU A 262 20.22 3.47 16.02
CA GLU A 262 20.83 4.15 14.87
C GLU A 262 19.79 4.80 13.94
N VAL A 263 18.63 4.16 13.77
CA VAL A 263 17.52 4.69 12.95
C VAL A 263 16.84 5.84 13.69
N GLN A 264 16.56 5.68 14.98
CA GLN A 264 15.98 6.74 15.81
C GLN A 264 16.89 7.97 15.91
N ALA A 265 18.20 7.77 16.03
CA ALA A 265 19.18 8.85 16.01
C ALA A 265 19.19 9.59 14.66
N GLU A 266 19.03 8.88 13.54
CA GLU A 266 18.93 9.52 12.22
C GLU A 266 17.60 10.25 12.04
N LEU A 267 16.48 9.65 12.46
CA LEU A 267 15.16 10.28 12.45
C LEU A 267 15.18 11.62 13.18
N ALA A 268 15.76 11.66 14.39
CA ALA A 268 15.82 12.87 15.21
C ALA A 268 16.53 14.03 14.51
N LYS A 269 17.46 13.78 13.58
CA LYS A 269 18.11 14.84 12.80
C LYS A 269 17.17 15.50 11.80
N TYR A 270 16.23 14.74 11.23
CA TYR A 270 15.45 15.15 10.06
C TYR A 270 13.95 15.29 10.31
N GLY A 271 13.43 14.77 11.40
CA GLY A 271 12.00 14.80 11.69
C GLY A 271 11.63 14.26 13.06
N ARG A 272 10.35 13.90 13.19
CA ARG A 272 9.75 13.32 14.38
C ARG A 272 8.60 12.38 14.01
N SER A 273 8.29 11.45 14.90
CA SER A 273 7.06 10.67 14.83
C SER A 273 5.87 11.49 15.32
N ILE A 274 4.69 11.24 14.75
CA ILE A 274 3.42 11.79 15.23
C ILE A 274 2.36 10.70 15.23
N HIS A 275 1.33 10.88 16.07
CA HIS A 275 0.14 10.05 16.03
C HIS A 275 -0.88 10.60 15.04
N TYR A 276 -1.53 9.70 14.31
CA TYR A 276 -2.56 9.98 13.33
C TYR A 276 -3.80 9.13 13.64
N ALA A 277 -4.95 9.79 13.77
CA ALA A 277 -6.21 9.14 14.13
C ALA A 277 -6.75 8.21 13.04
N GLY A 278 -6.18 8.26 11.83
CA GLY A 278 -6.62 7.45 10.71
C GLY A 278 -5.99 6.05 10.66
N THR A 279 -6.21 5.41 9.53
CA THR A 279 -5.64 4.11 9.15
C THR A 279 -4.30 4.27 8.44
N THR A 280 -3.61 3.15 8.21
CA THR A 280 -2.43 3.07 7.34
C THR A 280 -2.78 3.24 5.86
N ALA A 281 -4.06 3.12 5.49
CA ALA A 281 -4.49 3.26 4.10
C ALA A 281 -4.09 4.62 3.50
N GLY A 282 -3.48 4.57 2.31
CA GLY A 282 -2.92 5.74 1.62
C GLY A 282 -1.51 6.13 2.07
N TRP A 283 -0.92 5.39 3.01
CA TRP A 283 0.47 5.54 3.45
C TRP A 283 1.31 4.35 3.01
N SER A 284 2.59 4.60 2.75
CA SER A 284 3.56 3.52 2.60
C SER A 284 3.80 2.87 3.96
N GLU A 285 3.95 1.54 3.97
CA GLU A 285 4.14 0.78 5.20
C GLU A 285 5.56 0.16 5.29
N PHE A 286 6.30 0.20 4.19
CA PHE A 286 7.66 -0.30 3.99
C PHE A 286 8.43 0.73 3.16
#